data_AF-A0A1B6KGP3-F1
#
_entry.id   AF-A0A1B6KGP3-F1
#
_cell.length_a   1.000
_cell.length_b   1.000
_cell.length_c   1.000
_cell.angle_alpha   90.00
_cell.angle_beta   90.00
_cell.angle_gamma   90.00
#
_symmetry.space_group_name_H-M   'P 1'
#
loop_
_entity.id
_entity.type
_entity.pdbx_description
1 polymer ?
#
loop_
_entity_poly.entity_id
_entity_poly.type
_entity_poly.pdbx_seq_one_letter_code
_entity_poly.pdbx_strand_id
1 'polypeptide(L)'
;LVDMLLKDACDLNPNLTHLLIWVQVSCLFAGVWGIGGALNTASKELFDTFYKDIWRGTWKYWPDVLRGMKIEETINLQQTLVPTVDTAKYFHVLEMHIRHKIPILLVGPSGTGKSFYVQKMLMHELDLNKFSPAFLTFTTSISANLTQELIISKLVKRRRGVYGPEKGKLSVIFIDDMNMPAKEVYGAQPPIELLRQYFDHGHWYDLKDTS
;
A
#
# COMPACT_ATOMS: atom_id res chain seq x y z
N LEU A 1 -16.65 -11.86 19.56
CA LEU A 1 -17.66 -11.16 20.40
C LEU A 1 -18.97 -10.99 19.65
N VAL A 2 -19.03 -10.21 18.55
CA VAL A 2 -20.28 -10.03 17.77
C VAL A 2 -20.84 -11.34 17.20
N ASP A 3 -19.98 -12.18 16.59
CA ASP A 3 -20.39 -13.49 16.04
C ASP A 3 -20.89 -14.45 17.14
N MET A 4 -20.32 -14.36 18.34
CA MET A 4 -20.72 -15.16 19.50
C MET A 4 -22.10 -14.73 20.01
N LEU A 5 -22.30 -13.43 20.20
CA LEU A 5 -23.58 -12.87 20.64
C LEU A 5 -24.72 -13.11 19.63
N LEU A 6 -24.42 -13.12 18.33
CA LEU A 6 -25.41 -13.41 17.28
C LEU A 6 -25.77 -14.89 17.20
N LYS A 7 -24.82 -15.80 17.43
CA LYS A 7 -25.08 -17.25 17.53
C LYS A 7 -25.92 -17.55 18.76
N ASP A 8 -25.54 -17.00 19.92
CA ASP A 8 -26.33 -17.14 21.15
C ASP A 8 -27.77 -16.67 20.96
N ALA A 9 -27.99 -15.56 20.24
CA ALA A 9 -29.33 -15.05 19.94
C ALA A 9 -30.14 -15.94 18.97
N CYS A 10 -29.48 -16.61 18.02
CA CYS A 10 -30.14 -17.56 17.11
C CYS A 10 -30.47 -18.88 17.82
N ASP A 11 -29.59 -19.34 18.72
CA ASP A 11 -29.78 -20.55 19.52
C ASP A 11 -30.93 -20.38 20.55
N LEU A 12 -31.10 -19.16 21.07
CA LEU A 12 -32.21 -18.80 21.96
C LEU A 12 -33.57 -18.68 21.25
N ASN A 13 -33.60 -18.48 19.93
CA ASN A 13 -34.86 -18.27 19.20
C ASN A 13 -34.80 -18.81 17.75
N PRO A 14 -35.32 -20.02 17.48
CA PRO A 14 -35.15 -20.71 16.20
C PRO A 14 -35.72 -19.97 14.98
N ASN A 15 -36.69 -19.08 15.20
CA ASN A 15 -37.29 -18.23 14.16
C ASN A 15 -36.32 -17.15 13.64
N LEU A 16 -35.17 -16.93 14.30
CA LEU A 16 -34.11 -16.02 13.91
C LEU A 16 -33.02 -16.71 13.07
N THR A 17 -33.29 -17.89 12.51
CA THR A 17 -32.32 -18.67 11.71
C THR A 17 -31.69 -17.86 10.57
N HIS A 18 -32.43 -16.90 10.01
CA HIS A 18 -31.93 -16.01 8.96
C HIS A 18 -31.34 -14.69 9.49
N LEU A 19 -31.49 -14.37 10.78
CA LEU A 19 -31.04 -13.10 11.35
C LEU A 19 -29.54 -12.88 11.12
N LEU A 20 -28.73 -13.91 11.34
CA LEU A 20 -27.29 -13.85 11.10
C LEU A 20 -26.97 -13.49 9.64
N ILE A 21 -27.67 -14.12 8.69
CA ILE A 21 -27.50 -13.87 7.26
C ILE A 21 -27.96 -12.44 6.90
N TRP A 22 -29.12 -12.00 7.40
CA TRP A 22 -29.63 -10.65 7.16
C TRP A 22 -28.74 -9.56 7.73
N VAL A 23 -28.17 -9.76 8.92
CA VAL A 23 -27.20 -8.83 9.53
C VAL A 23 -25.92 -8.79 8.71
N GLN A 24 -25.39 -9.95 8.30
CA GLN A 24 -24.20 -10.01 7.45
C GLN A 24 -24.43 -9.31 6.10
N VAL A 25 -25.54 -9.60 5.43
CA VAL A 25 -25.92 -8.95 4.15
C VAL A 25 -26.09 -7.45 4.33
N SER A 26 -26.71 -7.00 5.44
CA SER A 26 -26.88 -5.58 5.74
C SER A 26 -25.54 -4.88 5.98
N CYS A 27 -24.61 -5.50 6.72
CA CYS A 27 -23.26 -4.97 6.92
C CYS A 27 -22.48 -4.90 5.60
N LEU A 28 -22.57 -5.92 4.75
CA LEU A 28 -21.93 -5.92 3.44
C LEU A 28 -22.51 -4.82 2.53
N PHE A 29 -23.84 -4.71 2.48
CA PHE A 29 -24.51 -3.67 1.71
C PHE A 29 -24.14 -2.27 2.19
N ALA A 30 -24.15 -2.05 3.49
CA ALA A 30 -23.72 -0.78 4.09
C ALA A 30 -22.26 -0.45 3.78
N GLY A 31 -21.38 -1.45 3.73
CA GLY A 31 -19.99 -1.25 3.35
C GLY A 31 -19.82 -0.88 1.87
N VAL A 32 -20.59 -1.49 0.95
CA VAL A 32 -20.58 -1.13 -0.48
C VAL A 32 -20.98 0.31 -0.70
N TRP A 33 -22.05 0.76 -0.06
CA TRP A 33 -22.56 2.12 -0.25
C TRP A 33 -21.82 3.16 0.60
N GLY A 34 -21.39 2.80 1.80
CA GLY A 34 -20.66 3.69 2.70
C GLY A 34 -19.21 3.89 2.29
N ILE A 35 -18.45 2.79 2.19
CA ILE A 35 -17.03 2.84 1.84
C ILE A 35 -16.89 2.93 0.32
N GLY A 36 -17.54 2.04 -0.42
CA GLY A 36 -17.44 2.01 -1.88
C GLY A 36 -17.90 3.31 -2.54
N GLY A 37 -18.87 4.04 -1.97
CA GLY A 37 -19.30 5.35 -2.46
C GLY A 37 -18.20 6.42 -2.43
N ALA A 38 -17.36 6.41 -1.39
CA ALA A 38 -16.30 7.40 -1.16
C ALA A 38 -14.99 7.10 -1.92
N LEU A 39 -14.87 5.93 -2.54
CA LEU A 39 -13.67 5.52 -3.26
C LEU A 39 -13.61 6.12 -4.68
N ASN A 40 -12.39 6.41 -5.14
CA ASN A 40 -12.14 6.74 -6.54
C ASN A 40 -12.31 5.49 -7.44
N THR A 41 -12.35 5.67 -8.76
CA THR A 41 -12.65 4.59 -9.72
C THR A 41 -11.69 3.40 -9.60
N ALA A 42 -10.38 3.64 -9.45
CA ALA A 42 -9.39 2.57 -9.33
C ALA A 42 -9.53 1.79 -8.01
N SER A 43 -9.75 2.49 -6.90
CA SER A 43 -9.98 1.85 -5.60
C SER A 43 -11.31 1.11 -5.53
N LYS A 44 -12.33 1.56 -6.29
CA LYS A 44 -13.62 0.87 -6.42
C LYS A 44 -13.46 -0.52 -7.04
N GLU A 45 -12.62 -0.68 -8.07
CA GLU A 45 -12.40 -2.00 -8.70
C GLU A 45 -11.74 -3.00 -7.74
N LEU A 46 -10.76 -2.55 -6.96
CA LEU A 46 -10.13 -3.37 -5.91
C LEU A 46 -11.13 -3.74 -4.80
N PHE A 47 -11.88 -2.75 -4.34
CA PHE A 47 -12.88 -2.93 -3.30
C PHE A 47 -13.99 -3.89 -3.74
N ASP A 48 -14.47 -3.77 -4.98
CA ASP A 48 -15.47 -4.67 -5.57
C ASP A 48 -14.94 -6.11 -5.67
N THR A 49 -13.69 -6.29 -6.11
CA THR A 49 -13.05 -7.61 -6.16
C THR A 49 -12.96 -8.23 -4.75
N PHE A 50 -12.50 -7.45 -3.77
CA PHE A 50 -12.44 -7.89 -2.37
C PHE A 50 -13.82 -8.25 -1.81
N TYR A 51 -14.85 -7.45 -2.10
CA TYR A 51 -16.23 -7.73 -1.68
C TYR A 51 -16.81 -8.99 -2.31
N LYS A 52 -16.51 -9.22 -3.59
CA LYS A 52 -16.90 -10.45 -4.30
C LYS A 52 -16.24 -11.68 -3.69
N ASP A 53 -14.98 -11.59 -3.26
CA ASP A 53 -14.29 -12.70 -2.60
C ASP A 53 -14.86 -13.02 -1.21
N ILE A 54 -15.27 -12.00 -0.45
CA ILE A 54 -16.02 -12.21 0.80
C ILE A 54 -17.33 -12.94 0.51
N TRP A 55 -18.10 -12.46 -0.49
CA TRP A 55 -19.41 -13.04 -0.83
C TRP A 55 -19.31 -14.49 -1.34
N ARG A 56 -18.28 -14.81 -2.12
CA ARG A 56 -18.04 -16.15 -2.67
C ARG A 56 -17.49 -17.13 -1.63
N GLY A 57 -17.15 -16.68 -0.43
CA GLY A 57 -16.48 -17.49 0.58
C GLY A 57 -15.06 -17.91 0.20
N THR A 58 -14.47 -17.26 -0.81
CA THR A 58 -13.08 -17.48 -1.23
C THR A 58 -12.09 -16.70 -0.36
N TRP A 59 -12.61 -15.85 0.54
CA TRP A 59 -11.81 -15.14 1.53
C TRP A 59 -11.10 -16.11 2.49
N LYS A 60 -9.79 -15.96 2.61
CA LYS A 60 -8.97 -16.78 3.50
C LYS A 60 -8.88 -16.17 4.88
N TYR A 61 -9.09 -16.98 5.91
CA TYR A 61 -8.90 -16.56 7.29
C TYR A 61 -7.40 -16.31 7.56
N TRP A 62 -7.05 -15.10 7.99
CA TRP A 62 -5.65 -14.68 8.12
C TRP A 62 -4.79 -15.58 9.01
N PRO A 63 -5.27 -16.09 10.17
CA PRO A 63 -4.52 -17.08 10.94
C PRO A 63 -4.18 -18.35 10.16
N ASP A 64 -5.00 -18.78 9.20
CA ASP A 64 -4.68 -19.91 8.32
C ASP A 64 -3.59 -19.56 7.32
N VAL A 65 -3.60 -18.32 6.82
CA VAL A 65 -2.54 -17.79 5.95
C VAL A 65 -1.20 -17.76 6.70
N LEU A 66 -1.20 -17.36 7.97
CA LEU A 66 0.00 -17.38 8.80
C LEU A 66 0.57 -18.75 9.05
N ARG A 67 -0.30 -19.76 9.24
CA ARG A 67 0.16 -21.15 9.43
C ARG A 67 0.98 -21.66 8.24
N GLY A 68 0.77 -21.07 7.05
CA GLY A 68 1.56 -21.36 5.86
C GLY A 68 2.82 -20.50 5.68
N MET A 69 2.99 -19.41 6.44
CA MET A 69 4.18 -18.55 6.35
C MET A 69 5.35 -19.19 7.09
N LYS A 70 6.43 -19.46 6.37
CA LYS A 70 7.68 -19.93 6.97
C LYS A 70 8.43 -18.75 7.58
N ILE A 71 8.95 -18.93 8.79
CA ILE A 71 9.90 -18.00 9.38
C ILE A 71 11.25 -18.31 8.74
N GLU A 72 11.77 -17.38 7.94
CA GLU A 72 13.14 -17.47 7.46
C GLU A 72 14.09 -17.15 8.61
N GLU A 73 14.92 -18.13 9.00
CA GLU A 73 15.97 -17.94 9.98
C GLU A 73 17.04 -17.02 9.41
N THR A 74 16.97 -15.75 9.81
CA THR A 74 17.99 -14.75 9.49
C THR A 74 19.06 -14.78 10.57
N ILE A 75 20.33 -14.68 10.16
CA ILE A 75 21.50 -14.67 11.06
C ILE A 75 21.46 -13.46 12.01
N ASN A 76 20.73 -12.39 11.64
CA ASN A 76 20.57 -11.18 12.44
C ASN A 76 19.15 -11.06 13.01
N LEU A 77 19.02 -11.26 14.32
CA LEU A 77 17.76 -11.16 15.06
C LEU A 77 17.08 -9.78 14.92
N GLN A 78 17.84 -8.71 14.67
CA GLN A 78 17.27 -7.37 14.46
C GLN A 78 16.56 -7.22 13.11
N GLN A 79 16.80 -8.15 12.18
CA GLN A 79 16.21 -8.18 10.84
C GLN A 79 15.18 -9.31 10.69
N THR A 80 14.95 -10.11 11.73
CA THR A 80 13.99 -11.20 11.71
C THR A 80 12.58 -10.65 11.94
N LEU A 81 11.78 -10.61 10.88
CA LEU A 81 10.36 -10.26 11.00
C LEU A 81 9.54 -11.46 11.48
N VAL A 82 8.92 -11.35 12.64
CA VAL A 82 7.96 -12.34 13.11
C VAL A 82 6.65 -12.21 12.30
N PRO A 83 6.21 -13.25 11.58
CA PRO A 83 4.95 -13.21 10.86
C PRO A 83 3.79 -13.20 11.87
N THR A 84 3.06 -12.10 11.90
CA THR A 84 1.81 -11.94 12.66
C THR A 84 0.66 -11.68 11.71
N VAL A 85 -0.58 -11.78 12.22
CA VAL A 85 -1.81 -11.60 11.43
C VAL A 85 -1.77 -10.26 10.72
N ASP A 86 -1.29 -9.23 11.42
CA ASP A 86 -1.24 -7.88 10.90
C ASP A 86 -0.13 -7.73 9.88
N THR A 87 1.05 -8.32 10.12
CA THR A 87 2.13 -8.39 9.12
C THR A 87 1.65 -9.01 7.80
N ALA A 88 0.91 -10.13 7.85
CA ALA A 88 0.36 -10.77 6.65
C ALA A 88 -0.64 -9.86 5.90
N LYS A 89 -1.50 -9.14 6.63
CA LYS A 89 -2.40 -8.15 6.04
C LYS A 89 -1.63 -7.01 5.37
N TYR A 90 -0.60 -6.47 6.02
CA TYR A 90 0.22 -5.39 5.45
C TYR A 90 0.89 -5.81 4.15
N PHE A 91 1.51 -6.99 4.13
CA PHE A 91 2.12 -7.52 2.91
C PHE A 91 1.11 -7.68 1.78
N HIS A 92 -0.07 -8.23 2.08
CA HIS A 92 -1.10 -8.41 1.07
C HIS A 92 -1.61 -7.08 0.50
N VAL A 93 -1.86 -6.08 1.36
CA VAL A 93 -2.28 -4.74 0.92
C VAL A 93 -1.20 -4.09 0.04
N LEU A 94 0.06 -4.16 0.46
CA LEU A 94 1.20 -3.65 -0.32
C LEU A 94 1.30 -4.34 -1.68
N GLU A 95 1.22 -5.66 -1.71
CA GLU A 95 1.26 -6.45 -2.94
C GLU A 95 0.12 -6.08 -3.90
N MET A 96 -1.12 -5.93 -3.40
CA MET A 96 -2.24 -5.51 -4.22
C MET A 96 -1.99 -4.14 -4.87
N HIS A 97 -1.48 -3.17 -4.11
CA HIS A 97 -1.20 -1.83 -4.64
C HIS A 97 -0.09 -1.85 -5.69
N ILE A 98 0.96 -2.63 -5.45
CA ILE A 98 2.08 -2.76 -6.40
C ILE A 98 1.62 -3.44 -7.70
N ARG A 99 0.84 -4.53 -7.61
CA ARG A 99 0.32 -5.25 -8.78
C ARG A 99 -0.61 -4.38 -9.63
N HIS A 100 -1.46 -3.58 -9.00
CA HIS A 100 -2.41 -2.71 -9.69
C HIS A 100 -1.87 -1.30 -9.99
N LYS A 101 -0.60 -1.03 -9.63
CA LYS A 101 0.08 0.25 -9.89
C LYS A 101 -0.62 1.44 -9.23
N ILE A 102 -1.20 1.22 -8.06
CA ILE A 102 -1.89 2.26 -7.28
C ILE A 102 -0.94 2.75 -6.18
N PRO A 103 -0.61 4.05 -6.12
CA PRO A 103 0.21 4.61 -5.04
C PRO A 103 -0.44 4.41 -3.67
N ILE A 104 0.37 4.13 -2.65
CA ILE A 104 -0.07 3.94 -1.26
C ILE A 104 0.77 4.78 -0.31
N LEU A 105 0.14 5.33 0.72
CA LEU A 105 0.80 6.03 1.83
C LEU A 105 0.58 5.24 3.12
N LEU A 106 1.67 4.80 3.76
CA LEU A 106 1.63 4.16 5.08
C LEU A 106 1.90 5.19 6.18
N VAL A 107 0.88 5.51 6.97
CA VAL A 107 0.97 6.46 8.09
C VAL A 107 0.90 5.71 9.42
N GLY A 108 1.74 6.11 10.36
CA GLY A 108 1.71 5.60 11.74
C GLY A 108 2.89 6.09 12.57
N PRO A 109 2.88 5.87 13.90
CA PRO A 109 3.94 6.33 14.81
C PRO A 109 5.33 5.85 14.39
N SER A 110 6.37 6.59 14.76
CA SER A 110 7.76 6.16 14.54
C SER A 110 8.06 4.88 15.32
N GLY A 111 8.95 4.03 14.79
CA GLY A 111 9.33 2.77 15.44
C GLY A 111 8.35 1.60 15.27
N THR A 112 7.27 1.75 14.50
CA THR A 112 6.29 0.66 14.26
C THR A 112 6.66 -0.29 13.11
N GLY A 113 7.87 -0.17 12.55
CA GLY A 113 8.36 -1.07 11.49
C GLY A 113 7.83 -0.79 10.08
N LYS A 114 7.12 0.32 9.83
CA LYS A 114 6.57 0.69 8.51
C LYS A 114 7.58 0.52 7.36
N SER A 115 8.74 1.17 7.50
CA SER A 115 9.82 1.13 6.51
C SER A 115 10.36 -0.29 6.33
N PHE A 116 10.49 -1.03 7.43
CA PHE A 116 10.96 -2.40 7.43
C PHE A 116 10.01 -3.35 6.68
N TYR A 117 8.68 -3.22 6.86
CA TYR A 117 7.70 -4.03 6.12
C TYR A 117 7.81 -3.80 4.61
N VAL A 118 7.89 -2.53 4.18
CA VAL A 118 7.98 -2.19 2.75
C VAL A 118 9.31 -2.65 2.17
N GLN A 119 10.43 -2.40 2.87
CA GLN A 119 11.74 -2.86 2.43
C GLN A 119 11.79 -4.38 2.30
N LYS A 120 11.26 -5.11 3.28
CA LYS A 120 11.21 -6.57 3.20
C LYS A 120 10.40 -7.05 2.00
N MET A 121 9.22 -6.46 1.76
CA MET A 121 8.39 -6.80 0.61
C MET A 121 9.15 -6.58 -0.71
N LEU A 122 9.72 -5.39 -0.87
CA LEU A 122 10.36 -4.97 -2.11
C LEU A 122 11.66 -5.73 -2.41
N MET A 123 12.38 -6.17 -1.38
CA MET A 123 13.66 -6.87 -1.53
C MET A 123 13.53 -8.40 -1.61
N HIS A 124 12.57 -9.00 -0.89
CA HIS A 124 12.51 -10.45 -0.72
C HIS A 124 11.28 -11.11 -1.37
N GLU A 125 10.14 -10.42 -1.43
CA GLU A 125 8.88 -10.99 -1.92
C GLU A 125 8.57 -10.62 -3.37
N LEU A 126 9.19 -9.55 -3.88
CA LEU A 126 8.88 -9.00 -5.20
C LEU A 126 9.67 -9.68 -6.32
N ASP A 127 9.00 -10.04 -7.41
CA ASP A 127 9.64 -10.63 -8.61
C ASP A 127 10.51 -9.58 -9.32
N LEU A 128 11.82 -9.64 -9.09
CA LEU A 128 12.82 -8.70 -9.64
C LEU A 128 12.95 -8.76 -11.18
N ASN A 129 12.36 -9.78 -11.83
CA ASN A 129 12.27 -9.83 -13.28
C ASN A 129 11.19 -8.90 -13.83
N LYS A 130 10.15 -8.62 -13.02
CA LYS A 130 9.02 -7.77 -13.38
C LYS A 130 9.09 -6.39 -12.73
N PHE A 131 9.71 -6.29 -11.56
CA PHE A 131 9.75 -5.06 -10.79
C PHE A 131 11.19 -4.64 -10.46
N SER A 132 11.41 -3.33 -10.36
CA SER A 132 12.67 -2.71 -10.01
C SER A 132 12.46 -1.84 -8.77
N PRO A 133 12.76 -2.34 -7.56
CA PRO A 133 12.60 -1.56 -6.34
C PRO A 133 13.67 -0.47 -6.24
N ALA A 134 13.27 0.70 -5.73
CA ALA A 134 14.16 1.82 -5.46
C ALA A 134 13.78 2.47 -4.13
N PHE A 135 14.79 2.90 -3.39
CA PHE A 135 14.64 3.45 -2.04
C PHE A 135 15.15 4.88 -1.99
N LEU A 136 14.38 5.74 -1.34
CA LEU A 136 14.68 7.14 -1.11
C LEU A 136 14.21 7.51 0.31
N THR A 137 14.94 8.38 0.99
CA THR A 137 14.58 8.86 2.33
C THR A 137 14.59 10.38 2.30
N PHE A 138 13.49 11.01 2.72
CA PHE A 138 13.44 12.46 2.87
C PHE A 138 14.16 12.90 4.14
N THR A 139 14.94 13.96 3.99
CA THR A 139 15.65 14.61 5.09
C THR A 139 15.11 16.03 5.28
N THR A 140 15.45 16.67 6.39
CA THR A 140 15.00 18.04 6.67
C THR A 140 15.47 19.07 5.64
N SER A 141 16.65 18.84 5.04
CA SER A 141 17.28 19.73 4.06
C SER A 141 17.02 19.34 2.60
N ILE A 142 16.18 18.32 2.34
CA ILE A 142 15.90 17.91 0.97
C ILE A 142 15.12 18.99 0.22
N SER A 143 15.56 19.32 -0.99
CA SER A 143 14.87 20.26 -1.88
C SER A 143 14.04 19.53 -2.95
N ALA A 144 13.12 20.24 -3.59
CA ALA A 144 12.36 19.69 -4.72
C ALA A 144 13.31 19.24 -5.85
N ASN A 145 14.29 20.07 -6.20
CA ASN A 145 15.26 19.75 -7.25
C ASN A 145 16.06 18.48 -6.92
N LEU A 146 16.56 18.37 -5.68
CA LEU A 146 17.27 17.18 -5.24
C LEU A 146 16.37 15.93 -5.26
N THR A 147 15.10 16.08 -4.89
CA THR A 147 14.12 14.99 -4.96
C THR A 147 13.94 14.49 -6.39
N GLN A 148 13.78 15.41 -7.35
CA GLN A 148 13.69 15.08 -8.78
C GLN A 148 14.95 14.37 -9.27
N GLU A 149 16.13 14.89 -8.96
CA GLU A 149 17.41 14.29 -9.34
C GLU A 149 17.60 12.89 -8.75
N LEU A 150 17.29 12.70 -7.48
CA LEU A 150 17.38 11.40 -6.82
C LEU A 150 16.43 10.38 -7.47
N ILE A 151 15.18 10.77 -7.77
CA ILE A 151 14.23 9.87 -8.44
C ILE A 151 14.70 9.52 -9.85
N ILE A 152 15.13 10.52 -10.64
CA ILE A 152 15.67 10.31 -11.99
C ILE A 152 16.91 9.41 -11.94
N SER A 153 17.77 9.54 -10.93
CA SER A 153 18.97 8.69 -10.78
C SER A 153 18.66 7.20 -10.58
N LYS A 154 17.44 6.86 -10.13
CA LYS A 154 16.98 5.47 -9.98
C LYS A 154 16.38 4.90 -11.27
N LEU A 155 16.26 5.71 -12.33
CA LEU A 155 15.64 5.35 -13.59
C LEU A 155 16.67 5.33 -14.73
N VAL A 156 16.37 4.56 -15.76
CA VAL A 156 17.18 4.49 -16.98
C VAL A 156 16.69 5.54 -17.97
N LYS A 157 17.61 6.36 -18.47
CA LYS A 157 17.32 7.31 -19.55
C LYS A 157 16.99 6.56 -20.84
N ARG A 158 15.80 6.80 -21.40
CA ARG A 158 15.34 6.17 -22.65
C ARG A 158 15.58 7.06 -23.84
N ARG A 159 15.17 8.32 -23.73
CA ARG A 159 15.26 9.37 -24.77
C ARG A 159 15.46 10.73 -24.06
N ARG A 160 15.65 11.81 -24.82
CA ARG A 160 15.72 13.16 -24.24
C ARG A 160 14.41 13.43 -23.47
N GLY A 161 14.53 13.78 -22.19
CA GLY A 161 13.40 14.05 -21.29
C GLY A 161 12.60 12.83 -20.83
N VAL A 162 12.92 11.60 -21.26
CA VAL A 162 12.13 10.40 -20.92
C VAL A 162 12.97 9.42 -20.13
N TYR A 163 12.53 9.17 -18.90
CA TYR A 163 13.16 8.26 -17.94
C TYR A 163 12.17 7.18 -17.53
N GLY A 164 12.66 5.96 -17.30
CA GLY A 164 11.80 4.87 -16.85
C GLY A 164 12.60 3.66 -16.36
N PRO A 165 11.92 2.62 -15.86
CA PRO A 165 12.56 1.37 -15.46
C PRO A 165 13.27 0.68 -16.63
N GLU A 166 14.05 -0.35 -16.32
CA GLU A 166 14.60 -1.29 -17.31
C GLU A 166 13.52 -1.89 -18.23
N LYS A 167 13.92 -2.38 -19.40
CA LYS A 167 12.95 -2.78 -20.44
C LYS A 167 12.17 -4.00 -19.96
N GLY A 168 10.85 -3.89 -19.92
CA GLY A 168 9.96 -4.96 -19.44
C GLY A 168 9.75 -4.97 -17.93
N LYS A 169 10.36 -4.06 -17.16
CA LYS A 169 10.17 -3.93 -15.71
C LYS A 169 9.31 -2.73 -15.34
N LEU A 170 8.73 -2.77 -14.15
CA LEU A 170 8.03 -1.67 -13.49
C LEU A 170 8.88 -1.14 -12.33
N SER A 171 9.09 0.18 -12.25
CA SER A 171 9.80 0.77 -11.11
C SER A 171 8.86 0.91 -9.93
N VAL A 172 9.31 0.50 -8.74
CA VAL A 172 8.60 0.73 -7.47
C VAL A 172 9.49 1.56 -6.57
N ILE A 173 9.17 2.84 -6.43
CA ILE A 173 9.95 3.78 -5.63
C ILE A 173 9.30 3.92 -4.25
N PHE A 174 10.01 3.50 -3.21
CA PHE A 174 9.65 3.75 -1.83
C PHE A 174 10.33 5.02 -1.33
N ILE A 175 9.53 5.93 -0.79
CA ILE A 175 9.99 7.16 -0.16
C ILE A 175 9.69 7.06 1.33
N ASP A 176 10.75 7.02 2.13
CA ASP A 176 10.68 7.03 3.58
C ASP A 176 10.64 8.47 4.12
N ASP A 177 10.11 8.62 5.33
CA ASP A 177 10.12 9.90 6.07
C ASP A 177 9.52 11.10 5.31
N MET A 178 8.42 10.86 4.59
CA MET A 178 7.70 11.87 3.78
C MET A 178 7.36 13.18 4.52
N ASN A 179 7.23 13.14 5.85
CA ASN A 179 6.92 14.29 6.69
C ASN A 179 8.13 15.14 7.11
N MET A 180 9.36 14.70 6.83
CA MET A 180 10.60 15.37 7.26
C MET A 180 10.97 16.67 6.54
N PRO A 181 10.64 16.93 5.25
CA PRO A 181 11.07 18.15 4.57
C PRO A 181 10.68 19.43 5.32
N ALA A 182 11.59 20.40 5.40
CA ALA A 182 11.28 21.67 6.05
C ALA A 182 10.15 22.42 5.33
N LYS A 183 9.27 23.05 6.11
CA LYS A 183 8.26 23.97 5.58
C LYS A 183 8.93 25.29 5.20
N GLU A 184 8.56 25.84 4.06
CA GLU A 184 8.95 27.19 3.68
C GLU A 184 8.11 28.25 4.43
N VAL A 185 8.42 29.53 4.20
CA VAL A 185 7.75 30.68 4.86
C VAL A 185 6.22 30.63 4.71
N TYR A 186 5.73 30.14 3.57
CA TYR A 186 4.31 30.02 3.26
C TYR A 186 3.70 28.66 3.67
N GLY A 187 4.46 27.83 4.39
CA GLY A 187 4.00 26.56 4.95
C GLY A 187 4.02 25.37 3.99
N ALA A 188 4.33 25.57 2.71
CA ALA A 188 4.46 24.50 1.74
C ALA A 188 5.73 23.66 1.99
N GLN A 189 5.71 22.42 1.51
CA GLN A 189 6.87 21.52 1.51
C GLN A 189 7.19 21.19 0.05
N PRO A 190 8.10 21.94 -0.61
CA PRO A 190 8.36 21.79 -2.04
C PRO A 190 8.64 20.35 -2.51
N PRO A 191 9.36 19.48 -1.77
CA PRO A 191 9.53 18.07 -2.15
C PRO A 191 8.22 17.29 -2.26
N ILE A 192 7.25 17.58 -1.40
CA ILE A 192 5.94 16.91 -1.39
C ILE A 192 5.06 17.45 -2.52
N GLU A 193 5.09 18.77 -2.75
CA GLU A 193 4.37 19.39 -3.87
C GLU A 193 4.86 18.88 -5.23
N LEU A 194 6.16 18.62 -5.36
CA LEU A 194 6.71 17.97 -6.55
C LEU A 194 6.10 16.57 -6.77
N LEU A 195 5.97 15.75 -5.73
CA LEU A 195 5.32 14.45 -5.84
C LEU A 195 3.83 14.58 -6.21
N ARG A 196 3.13 15.57 -5.64
CA ARG A 196 1.75 15.86 -6.00
C ARG A 196 1.63 16.23 -7.49
N GLN A 197 2.52 17.08 -7.99
CA GLN A 197 2.58 17.44 -9.41
C GLN A 197 2.70 16.19 -10.31
N TYR A 198 3.51 15.21 -9.91
CA TYR A 198 3.64 13.96 -10.67
C TYR A 198 2.34 13.15 -10.67
N PHE A 199 1.67 13.03 -9.52
CA PHE A 199 0.42 12.28 -9.44
C PHE A 199 -0.72 12.94 -10.22
N ASP A 200 -0.75 14.27 -10.27
CA ASP A 200 -1.78 15.02 -10.98
C ASP A 200 -1.55 15.05 -12.51
N HIS A 201 -0.30 15.25 -12.95
CA HIS A 201 0.02 15.48 -14.36
C HIS A 201 0.71 14.30 -15.06
N GLY A 202 1.27 13.35 -14.31
CA GLY A 202 2.03 12.22 -14.84
C GLY A 202 3.42 12.56 -15.37
N HIS A 203 3.90 13.80 -15.19
CA HIS A 203 5.23 14.24 -15.63
C HIS A 203 5.75 15.40 -14.76
N TRP A 204 7.05 15.64 -14.85
CA TRP A 204 7.72 16.82 -14.32
C TRP A 204 8.33 17.63 -15.45
N TYR A 205 8.43 18.94 -15.23
CA TYR A 205 9.16 19.82 -16.12
C TYR A 205 10.66 19.69 -15.87
N ASP A 206 11.45 19.76 -16.93
CA ASP A 206 12.90 19.82 -16.81
C ASP A 206 13.28 21.20 -16.27
N LEU A 207 14.12 21.23 -15.23
CA LEU A 207 14.62 22.47 -14.65
C LEU A 207 15.54 23.24 -15.62
N LYS A 208 16.05 22.58 -16.66
CA LYS A 208 17.02 23.13 -17.61
C LYS A 208 16.42 23.48 -18.97
N ASP A 209 15.26 22.94 -19.32
CA ASP A 209 14.59 23.21 -20.59
C ASP A 209 13.47 24.26 -20.34
N THR A 210 13.81 25.54 -20.50
CA THR A 210 12.90 26.70 -20.38
C THR A 210 12.24 27.09 -21.72
N SER A 211 12.13 26.14 -22.65
CA SER A 211 11.57 26.39 -23.99
C SER A 211 10.06 26.22 -24.04
#